data_AF-A0A969L399-F1
#
_entry.id   AF-A0A969L399-F1
#
_cell.length_a   1.000
_cell.length_b   1.000
_cell.length_c   1.000
_cell.angle_alpha   90.00
_cell.angle_beta   90.00
_cell.angle_gamma   90.00
#
_symmetry.space_group_name_H-M   'P 1'
#
loop_
_entity.id
_entity.type
_entity.pdbx_description
1 polymer ?
#
loop_
_entity_poly.entity_id
_entity_poly.type
_entity_poly.pdbx_seq_one_letter_code
_entity_poly.pdbx_strand_id
1 'polypeptide(L)'
;MLDFAVLGNTPAPGEVLKLRLTWQAAAAADLAGQNLPPDSLIAFAQLVGETDGQKVAQVDRLLVDLHNFQASPLLPGQTLRQGYGLQLPADLPPGAYSLVVGLYQASSGRRLPRADSSPDDFLYLTTLQIK
;
A
#
# COMPACT_ATOMS: atom_id res chain seq x y z
N MET A 1 -8.59 -2.15 2.18
CA MET A 1 -7.73 -1.67 3.28
C MET A 1 -8.64 -1.26 4.42
N LEU A 2 -8.26 -1.51 5.66
CA LEU A 2 -9.07 -1.20 6.84
C LEU A 2 -8.75 0.17 7.44
N ASP A 3 -7.46 0.47 7.67
CA ASP A 3 -7.00 1.77 8.18
C ASP A 3 -5.58 2.11 7.71
N PHE A 4 -5.20 3.37 7.91
CA PHE A 4 -3.81 3.82 7.78
C PHE A 4 -3.45 4.89 8.82
N ALA A 5 -2.16 5.06 9.05
CA ALA A 5 -1.61 6.19 9.80
C ALA A 5 -0.28 6.66 9.19
N VAL A 6 -0.14 7.97 8.99
CA VAL A 6 1.16 8.62 8.77
C VAL A 6 1.77 8.93 10.13
N LEU A 7 3.03 8.53 10.34
CA LEU A 7 3.69 8.61 11.64
C LEU A 7 4.76 9.70 11.63
N GLY A 8 4.76 10.54 12.66
CA GLY A 8 5.74 11.61 12.84
C GLY A 8 5.20 12.98 12.43
N ASN A 9 6.12 13.90 12.14
CA ASN A 9 5.82 15.28 11.75
C ASN A 9 5.72 15.41 10.22
N THR A 10 5.54 16.63 9.73
CA THR A 10 5.63 16.95 8.30
C THR A 10 6.95 16.43 7.72
N PRO A 11 6.91 15.54 6.71
CA PRO A 11 8.10 14.96 6.13
C PRO A 11 8.94 15.98 5.34
N ALA A 12 10.26 15.85 5.41
CA ALA A 12 11.20 16.65 4.65
C ALA A 12 11.94 15.81 3.57
N PRO A 13 12.49 16.45 2.52
CA PRO A 13 13.34 15.78 1.55
C PRO A 13 14.49 14.99 2.22
N GLY A 14 14.77 13.80 1.72
CA GLY A 14 15.81 12.91 2.26
C GLY A 14 15.42 12.14 3.53
N GLU A 15 14.27 12.43 4.15
CA GLU A 15 13.77 11.67 5.30
C GLU A 15 13.02 10.40 4.87
N VAL A 16 12.73 9.55 5.85
CA VAL A 16 11.86 8.38 5.67
C VAL A 16 10.45 8.74 6.13
N LEU A 17 9.51 8.79 5.18
CA LEU A 17 8.09 8.84 5.47
C LEU A 17 7.64 7.50 6.06
N LYS A 18 7.25 7.51 7.34
CA LYS A 18 6.81 6.33 8.08
C LYS A 18 5.30 6.20 7.99
N LEU A 19 4.84 5.06 7.49
CA LEU A 19 3.42 4.73 7.38
C LEU A 19 3.12 3.44 8.12
N ARG A 20 1.90 3.34 8.63
CA ARG A 20 1.30 2.08 9.07
C ARG A 20 0.06 1.84 8.23
N LEU A 21 -0.03 0.69 7.59
CA LEU A 21 -1.22 0.26 6.87
C LEU A 21 -1.81 -0.96 7.57
N THR A 22 -3.12 -0.97 7.75
CA THR A 22 -3.86 -2.14 8.24
C THR A 22 -4.70 -2.71 7.10
N TRP A 23 -4.35 -3.91 6.68
CA TRP A 23 -5.01 -4.67 5.63
C TRP A 23 -5.97 -5.67 6.26
N GLN A 24 -7.09 -5.90 5.59
CA GLN A 24 -8.01 -6.98 5.92
C GLN A 24 -8.30 -7.75 4.64
N ALA A 25 -8.07 -9.07 4.66
CA ALA A 25 -8.54 -9.93 3.60
C ALA A 25 -10.06 -10.12 3.71
N ALA A 26 -10.72 -10.27 2.56
CA ALA A 26 -12.15 -10.58 2.51
C ALA A 26 -12.46 -11.85 3.31
N ALA A 27 -13.62 -11.90 3.97
CA ALA A 27 -14.03 -13.11 4.68
C ALA A 27 -14.36 -14.21 3.67
N ALA A 28 -14.19 -15.47 4.07
CA ALA A 28 -14.46 -16.61 3.19
C ALA A 28 -15.91 -16.62 2.66
N ALA A 29 -16.86 -16.12 3.46
CA ALA A 29 -18.26 -15.98 3.07
C ALA A 29 -18.46 -14.95 1.93
N ASP A 30 -17.63 -13.90 1.88
CA ASP A 30 -17.71 -12.83 0.89
C ASP A 30 -17.02 -13.20 -0.42
N LEU A 31 -16.24 -14.27 -0.43
CA LEU A 31 -15.47 -14.70 -1.58
C LEU A 31 -16.31 -15.38 -2.66
N ALA A 32 -17.58 -15.76 -2.41
CA ALA A 32 -18.52 -16.28 -3.43
C ALA A 32 -17.93 -17.31 -4.43
N GLY A 33 -17.05 -18.21 -3.97
CA GLY A 33 -16.37 -19.20 -4.81
C GLY A 33 -15.08 -18.73 -5.51
N GLN A 34 -14.67 -17.48 -5.30
CA GLN A 34 -13.34 -17.01 -5.65
C GLN A 34 -12.34 -17.47 -4.60
N ASN A 35 -11.43 -18.36 -4.96
CA ASN A 35 -10.28 -18.62 -4.10
C ASN A 35 -9.50 -17.31 -3.94
N LEU A 36 -9.03 -17.02 -2.71
CA LEU A 36 -7.94 -16.07 -2.56
C LEU A 36 -6.83 -16.46 -3.54
N PRO A 37 -6.17 -15.51 -4.22
CA PRO A 37 -5.07 -15.84 -5.09
C PRO A 37 -4.10 -16.72 -4.31
N PRO A 38 -3.69 -17.90 -4.83
CA PRO A 38 -2.64 -18.71 -4.17
C PRO A 38 -1.28 -17.99 -4.20
N ASP A 39 -1.20 -16.88 -4.93
CA ASP A 39 -0.01 -16.07 -5.08
C ASP A 39 0.20 -15.14 -3.89
N SER A 40 1.46 -14.87 -3.59
CA SER A 40 1.81 -13.87 -2.60
C SER A 40 1.43 -12.48 -3.10
N LEU A 41 0.90 -11.64 -2.21
CA LEU A 41 0.53 -10.28 -2.54
C LEU A 41 1.62 -9.32 -2.10
N ILE A 42 1.92 -8.34 -2.94
CA ILE A 42 2.80 -7.24 -2.59
C ILE A 42 1.95 -5.98 -2.46
N ALA A 43 2.04 -5.35 -1.30
CA ALA A 43 1.50 -4.03 -1.07
C ALA A 43 2.53 -2.98 -1.45
N PHE A 44 2.11 -2.03 -2.26
CA PHE A 44 2.90 -0.85 -2.58
C PHE A 44 2.32 0.37 -1.87
N ALA A 45 3.20 1.28 -1.51
CA ALA A 45 2.86 2.65 -1.17
C ALA A 45 3.69 3.58 -2.04
N GLN A 46 3.06 4.57 -2.65
CA GLN A 46 3.66 5.51 -3.56
C GLN A 46 3.36 6.94 -3.14
N LEU A 47 4.35 7.80 -3.27
CA LEU A 47 4.18 9.25 -3.22
C LEU A 47 4.21 9.75 -4.67
N VAL A 48 3.17 10.47 -5.07
CA VAL A 48 3.03 11.02 -6.43
C VAL A 48 2.83 12.54 -6.36
N GLY A 49 3.40 13.29 -7.29
CA GLY A 49 3.18 14.73 -7.40
C GLY A 49 1.71 15.02 -7.71
N GLU A 50 1.10 15.96 -6.99
CA GLU A 50 -0.34 16.26 -7.17
C GLU A 50 -0.63 16.95 -8.51
N THR A 51 0.33 17.69 -9.06
CA THR A 51 0.19 18.44 -10.31
C THR A 51 0.52 17.63 -11.55
N ASP A 52 1.55 16.79 -11.50
CA ASP A 52 2.10 16.07 -12.65
C ASP A 52 1.83 14.55 -12.61
N GLY A 53 1.30 14.03 -11.50
CA GLY A 53 1.09 12.60 -11.28
C GLY A 53 2.37 11.78 -11.23
N GLN A 54 3.54 12.42 -11.18
CA GLN A 54 4.83 11.72 -11.26
C GLN A 54 5.11 11.00 -9.95
N LYS A 55 5.46 9.72 -10.05
CA LYS A 55 5.87 8.93 -8.90
C LYS A 55 7.27 9.35 -8.45
N VAL A 56 7.36 9.93 -7.25
CA VAL A 56 8.62 10.42 -6.68
C VAL A 56 9.24 9.49 -5.64
N ALA A 57 8.41 8.66 -4.98
CA ALA A 57 8.88 7.65 -4.05
C ALA A 57 7.95 6.44 -4.05
N GLN A 58 8.50 5.26 -3.77
CA GLN A 58 7.74 4.02 -3.64
C GLN A 58 8.41 3.10 -2.63
N VAL A 59 7.61 2.31 -1.94
CA VAL A 59 8.07 1.11 -1.24
C VAL A 59 7.11 -0.05 -1.50
N ASP A 60 7.68 -1.23 -1.69
CA ASP A 60 6.96 -2.47 -1.90
C ASP A 60 7.23 -3.42 -0.72
N ARG A 61 6.17 -4.07 -0.22
CA ARG A 61 6.27 -5.03 0.88
C ARG A 61 5.37 -6.23 0.62
N LEU A 62 5.94 -7.42 0.75
CA LEU A 62 5.20 -8.67 0.74
C LEU A 62 4.20 -8.67 1.91
N LEU A 63 2.96 -9.05 1.64
CA LEU A 63 1.96 -9.33 2.66
C LEU A 63 2.08 -10.80 3.03
N VAL A 64 2.78 -11.07 4.13
CA VAL A 64 2.95 -12.42 4.69
C VAL A 64 2.27 -12.52 6.04
N ASP A 65 1.74 -13.70 6.35
CA ASP A 65 1.44 -14.05 7.73
C ASP A 65 2.75 -14.30 8.49
N LEU A 66 3.04 -13.46 9.49
CA LEU A 66 4.23 -13.60 10.34
C LEU A 66 4.17 -14.83 11.27
N HIS A 67 3.00 -15.45 11.42
CA HIS A 67 2.85 -16.69 12.18
C HIS A 67 3.05 -17.94 11.30
N ASN A 68 2.95 -17.81 9.97
CA ASN A 68 3.13 -18.91 9.04
C ASN A 68 3.71 -18.43 7.69
N PHE A 69 5.04 -18.30 7.66
CA PHE A 69 5.79 -17.80 6.51
C PHE A 69 5.81 -18.74 5.28
N GLN A 70 5.25 -19.96 5.36
CA GLN A 70 5.54 -21.00 4.36
C GLN A 70 4.70 -20.95 3.08
N ALA A 71 3.48 -20.38 3.05
CA ALA A 71 2.70 -20.44 1.81
C ALA A 71 1.45 -19.56 1.67
N SER A 72 0.99 -18.82 2.69
CA SER A 72 -0.30 -18.14 2.57
C SER A 72 -0.16 -16.62 2.48
N PRO A 73 -0.73 -15.95 1.45
CA PRO A 73 -1.13 -14.56 1.60
C PRO A 73 -2.15 -14.47 2.76
N LEU A 74 -2.42 -13.26 3.24
CA LEU A 74 -3.45 -12.96 4.25
C LEU A 74 -4.62 -13.98 4.24
N LEU A 75 -4.80 -14.73 5.31
CA LEU A 75 -5.89 -15.70 5.42
C LEU A 75 -7.24 -14.99 5.30
N PRO A 76 -8.32 -15.65 4.83
CA PRO A 76 -9.64 -15.01 4.75
C PRO A 76 -10.05 -14.39 6.09
N GLY A 77 -10.48 -13.13 6.06
CA GLY A 77 -10.85 -12.35 7.26
C GLY A 77 -9.67 -11.89 8.14
N GLN A 78 -8.43 -12.31 7.86
CA GLN A 78 -7.26 -11.93 8.63
C GLN A 78 -6.97 -10.44 8.47
N THR A 79 -6.61 -9.82 9.59
CA THR A 79 -6.14 -8.43 9.65
C THR A 79 -4.63 -8.41 9.85
N LEU A 80 -3.91 -7.71 8.97
CA LEU A 80 -2.46 -7.52 9.04
C LEU A 80 -2.14 -6.04 9.16
N ARG A 81 -1.41 -5.67 10.20
CA ARG A 81 -0.89 -4.33 10.43
C ARG A 81 0.60 -4.31 10.13
N GLN A 82 1.02 -3.51 9.16
CA GLN A 82 2.40 -3.47 8.70
C GLN A 82 2.92 -2.03 8.61
N GLY A 83 4.20 -1.87 8.99
CA GLY A 83 4.93 -0.62 8.85
C GLY A 83 5.64 -0.51 7.50
N TYR A 84 5.62 0.69 6.93
CA TYR A 84 6.25 1.03 5.67
C TYR A 84 7.15 2.26 5.88
N GLY A 85 8.31 2.27 5.23
CA GLY A 85 9.21 3.41 5.20
C GLY A 85 9.48 3.77 3.75
N LEU A 86 8.95 4.91 3.29
CA LEU A 86 9.24 5.44 1.97
C LEU A 86 10.42 6.40 2.11
N GLN A 87 11.54 6.05 1.51
CA GLN A 87 12.68 6.95 1.41
C GLN A 87 12.34 8.08 0.43
N LEU A 88 12.30 9.31 0.93
CA LEU A 88 12.07 10.48 0.09
C LEU A 88 13.38 10.89 -0.59
N PRO A 89 13.33 11.31 -1.88
CA PRO A 89 14.49 11.92 -2.53
C PRO A 89 14.99 13.14 -1.75
N ALA A 90 16.30 13.33 -1.70
CA ALA A 90 16.93 14.46 -1.00
C ALA A 90 16.72 15.80 -1.73
N ASP A 91 16.46 15.73 -3.03
CA ASP A 91 16.17 16.83 -3.94
C ASP A 91 14.67 17.01 -4.22
N LEU A 92 13.81 16.33 -3.44
CA LEU A 92 12.36 16.43 -3.59
C LEU A 92 11.91 17.89 -3.39
N PRO A 93 11.26 18.53 -4.38
CA PRO A 93 10.80 19.90 -4.22
C PRO A 93 9.75 20.03 -3.10
N PRO A 94 9.72 21.16 -2.38
CA PRO A 94 8.61 21.48 -1.49
C PRO A 94 7.30 21.56 -2.27
N GLY A 95 6.21 21.05 -1.68
CA GLY A 95 4.91 21.05 -2.33
C GLY A 95 3.95 19.98 -1.85
N ALA A 96 2.85 19.84 -2.57
CA ALA A 96 1.78 18.92 -2.27
C ALA A 96 1.93 17.61 -3.06
N TYR A 97 1.85 16.49 -2.34
CA TYR A 97 2.04 15.15 -2.89
C TYR A 97 0.95 14.21 -2.40
N SER A 98 0.40 13.40 -3.30
CA SER A 98 -0.60 12.40 -2.97
C SER A 98 0.06 11.10 -2.52
N LEU A 99 -0.40 10.56 -1.38
CA LEU A 99 -0.05 9.22 -0.94
C LEU A 99 -1.09 8.23 -1.44
N VAL A 100 -0.65 7.28 -2.26
CA VAL A 100 -1.50 6.22 -2.81
C VAL A 100 -0.95 4.84 -2.46
N VAL A 101 -1.82 3.84 -2.32
CA VAL A 101 -1.45 2.46 -2.00
C VAL A 101 -2.27 1.46 -2.80
N GLY A 102 -1.75 0.26 -2.99
CA GLY A 102 -2.52 -0.81 -3.61
C GLY A 102 -1.81 -2.14 -3.50
N LEU A 103 -2.33 -3.12 -4.22
CA LEU A 103 -1.82 -4.49 -4.21
C LEU A 103 -1.50 -4.95 -5.63
N TYR A 104 -0.51 -5.83 -5.74
CA TYR A 104 -0.27 -6.59 -6.96
C TYR A 104 0.19 -8.01 -6.65
N GLN A 105 0.01 -8.89 -7.63
CA GLN A 105 0.43 -10.30 -7.57
C GLN A 105 1.96 -10.41 -7.71
N ALA A 106 2.63 -11.08 -6.78
CA ALA A 106 4.09 -11.21 -6.81
C ALA A 106 4.59 -11.96 -8.05
N SER A 107 3.88 -13.00 -8.49
CA SER A 107 4.30 -13.82 -9.64
C SER A 107 4.17 -13.10 -10.99
N SER A 108 3.12 -12.28 -11.16
CA SER A 108 2.75 -11.69 -12.45
C SER A 108 2.99 -10.19 -12.53
N GLY A 109 3.18 -9.51 -11.40
CA GLY A 109 3.19 -8.04 -11.34
C GLY A 109 1.81 -7.41 -11.55
N ARG A 110 0.75 -8.20 -11.76
CA ARG A 110 -0.57 -7.68 -12.10
C ARG A 110 -1.19 -6.97 -10.90
N ARG A 111 -1.53 -5.70 -11.10
CA ARG A 111 -2.28 -4.87 -10.16
C ARG A 111 -3.67 -5.47 -9.88
N LEU A 112 -4.09 -5.41 -8.62
CA LEU A 112 -5.41 -5.88 -8.22
C LEU A 112 -6.42 -4.72 -8.30
N PRO A 113 -7.63 -4.97 -8.85
CA PRO A 113 -8.68 -3.98 -8.84
C PRO A 113 -9.15 -3.69 -7.42
N ARG A 114 -9.72 -2.51 -7.21
CA ARG A 114 -10.36 -2.17 -5.94
C ARG A 114 -11.67 -2.92 -5.74
N ALA A 115 -11.99 -3.18 -4.47
CA ALA A 115 -13.24 -3.85 -4.09
C ALA A 115 -14.49 -2.99 -4.32
N ASP A 116 -14.35 -1.67 -4.43
CA ASP A 116 -15.45 -0.72 -4.64
C ASP A 116 -15.74 -0.45 -6.13
N SER A 117 -15.25 -1.31 -7.02
CA SER A 117 -15.43 -1.18 -8.48
C SER A 117 -14.91 0.14 -9.09
N SER A 118 -14.03 0.84 -8.38
CA SER A 118 -13.26 1.94 -8.99
C SER A 118 -12.47 1.43 -10.21
N PRO A 119 -12.34 2.23 -11.28
CA PRO A 119 -11.45 1.90 -12.39
C PRO A 119 -9.97 1.89 -11.97
N ASP A 120 -9.63 2.51 -10.83
CA ASP A 120 -8.28 2.54 -10.30
C ASP A 120 -7.89 1.23 -9.62
N ASP A 121 -6.61 0.89 -9.70
CA ASP A 121 -6.00 -0.23 -8.97
C ASP A 121 -5.28 0.20 -7.67
N PHE A 122 -5.47 1.46 -7.27
CA PHE A 122 -4.90 2.06 -6.08
C PHE A 122 -5.92 2.90 -5.30
N LEU A 123 -5.71 2.97 -4.00
CA LEU A 123 -6.42 3.80 -3.05
C LEU A 123 -5.62 5.08 -2.79
N TYR A 124 -6.24 6.23 -3.02
CA TYR A 124 -5.75 7.50 -2.49
C TYR A 124 -6.02 7.58 -0.99
N LEU A 125 -4.98 7.92 -0.20
CA LEU A 125 -5.06 7.99 1.25
C LEU A 125 -5.19 9.42 1.77
N THR A 126 -4.27 10.28 1.34
CA THR A 126 -4.19 11.68 1.77
C THR A 126 -3.20 12.45 0.91
N THR A 127 -3.32 13.77 0.91
CA THR A 127 -2.26 14.68 0.45
C THR A 127 -1.32 14.97 1.62
N LEU A 128 -0.02 14.98 1.34
CA LEU A 128 1.05 15.36 2.24
C LEU A 128 1.71 16.64 1.73
N GLN A 129 2.08 17.51 2.66
CA GLN A 129 2.91 18.68 2.35
C GLN A 129 4.38 18.33 2.66
N ILE A 130 5.25 18.52 1.68
CA ILE A 130 6.70 18.42 1.82
C ILE A 130 7.25 19.83 2.00
N LYS A 131 8.14 19.99 3.00
CA LYS A 131 8.78 21.27 3.34
C LYS A 131 10.02 21.55 2.51
#